data_AF-A0A954L6I9-F1
#
_entry.id   AF-A0A954L6I9-F1
#
_cell.length_a   1.000
_cell.length_b   1.000
_cell.length_c   1.000
_cell.angle_alpha   90.00
_cell.angle_beta   90.00
_cell.angle_gamma   90.00
#
_symmetry.space_group_name_H-M   'P 1'
#
loop_
_entity.id
_entity.type
_entity.pdbx_description
1 polymer ?
#
loop_
_entity_poly.entity_id
_entity_poly.type
_entity_poly.pdbx_seq_one_letter_code
_entity_poly.pdbx_strand_id
1 'polypeptide(L)'
;MLTTSCDGTSSFGVRIVVTGLGVVSPLGSEIDTFWRRLAAAGSEREIAAGSASAEKTAEFTGQLADFGELPPAVRKQLAKSLKVMNRETQLGVAAGLQALRDGDLAGVYLPEQIGIAFAAGNACIAPEDFREGVQACRDDRGGVDVSAWGAQGLPEMPPLWLLRCLPNMAACHLAILADIQGPSNTITQHSLGVDLAEAEACRFLRSGDAQAVLVGGVGMRVEGLNRL
;
A
#
# COMPACT_ATOMS: atom_id res chain seq x y z
N MET A 1 11.88 -5.04 3.50
CA MET A 1 12.96 -4.05 3.71
C MET A 1 14.24 -4.60 3.11
N LEU A 2 14.90 -3.85 2.22
CA LEU A 2 16.19 -4.23 1.62
C LEU A 2 17.31 -3.34 2.16
N THR A 3 18.47 -3.93 2.45
CA THR A 3 19.69 -3.19 2.85
C THR A 3 20.94 -3.75 2.15
N THR A 4 22.05 -3.01 2.24
CA THR A 4 23.35 -3.46 1.75
C THR A 4 24.14 -4.18 2.86
N SER A 5 24.90 -5.21 2.49
CA SER A 5 25.84 -5.89 3.40
C SER A 5 27.28 -5.61 2.97
N CYS A 6 28.11 -5.14 3.91
CA CYS A 6 29.54 -4.89 3.70
C CYS A 6 30.37 -6.17 3.91
N ASP A 7 30.32 -7.11 2.96
CA ASP A 7 31.30 -8.22 2.94
C ASP A 7 32.50 -7.79 2.09
N GLY A 8 33.59 -7.36 2.76
CA GLY A 8 34.79 -6.77 2.16
C GLY A 8 35.69 -7.71 1.34
N THR A 9 35.16 -8.75 0.69
CA THR A 9 35.99 -9.77 -0.01
C THR A 9 35.49 -10.25 -1.37
N SER A 10 34.42 -9.68 -1.94
CA SER A 10 33.92 -10.08 -3.26
C SER A 10 34.19 -9.02 -4.33
N SER A 11 34.86 -9.40 -5.41
CA SER A 11 35.02 -8.60 -6.64
C SER A 11 33.73 -8.46 -7.46
N PHE A 12 32.58 -8.84 -6.91
CA PHE A 12 31.26 -8.77 -7.53
C PHE A 12 30.28 -8.00 -6.63
N GLY A 13 30.01 -6.74 -6.98
CA GLY A 13 28.79 -5.97 -6.67
C GLY A 13 28.38 -5.77 -5.19
N VAL A 14 27.57 -4.74 -4.93
CA VAL A 14 26.89 -4.56 -3.64
C VAL A 14 25.96 -5.75 -3.38
N ARG A 15 26.14 -6.44 -2.25
CA ARG A 15 25.24 -7.51 -1.78
C ARG A 15 24.01 -6.88 -1.16
N ILE A 16 22.84 -7.22 -1.69
CA ILE A 16 21.55 -6.76 -1.18
C ILE A 16 20.90 -7.90 -0.42
N VAL A 17 20.33 -7.61 0.75
CA VAL A 17 19.68 -8.59 1.62
C VAL A 17 18.31 -8.07 2.06
N VAL A 18 17.39 -9.01 2.34
CA VAL A 18 16.11 -8.71 2.97
C VAL A 18 16.31 -8.75 4.49
N THR A 19 16.00 -7.65 5.18
CA THR A 19 16.17 -7.53 6.64
C THR A 19 14.86 -7.51 7.41
N GLY A 20 13.74 -7.23 6.75
CA GLY A 20 12.43 -7.16 7.40
C GLY A 20 11.30 -7.44 6.43
N LEU A 21 10.26 -8.13 6.92
CA LEU A 21 9.09 -8.58 6.20
C LEU A 21 7.81 -8.05 6.83
N GLY A 22 6.75 -7.94 6.04
CA GLY A 22 5.44 -7.53 6.51
C GLY A 22 4.38 -7.96 5.52
N VAL A 23 3.21 -8.39 6.01
CA VAL A 23 2.17 -8.97 5.17
C VAL A 23 0.79 -8.71 5.74
N VAL A 24 -0.11 -8.24 4.88
CA VAL A 24 -1.55 -8.24 5.15
C VAL A 24 -2.22 -8.93 3.97
N SER A 25 -2.72 -10.14 4.20
CA SER A 25 -3.20 -11.00 3.13
C SER A 25 -4.36 -11.89 3.57
N PRO A 26 -5.02 -12.57 2.62
CA PRO A 26 -6.02 -13.57 2.97
C PRO A 26 -5.55 -14.80 3.72
N LEU A 27 -4.24 -15.02 3.72
CA LEU A 27 -3.62 -16.09 4.50
C LEU A 27 -3.26 -15.58 5.90
N GLY A 28 -3.57 -14.34 6.25
CA GLY A 28 -3.32 -13.74 7.55
C GLY A 28 -2.58 -12.41 7.44
N SER A 29 -2.63 -11.66 8.54
CA SER A 29 -1.97 -10.36 8.70
C SER A 29 -0.69 -10.42 9.53
N GLU A 30 -0.22 -11.62 9.86
CA GLU A 30 1.03 -11.85 10.62
C GLU A 30 1.89 -12.85 9.86
N ILE A 31 3.21 -12.61 9.81
CA ILE A 31 4.17 -13.36 8.99
C ILE A 31 4.14 -14.86 9.30
N ASP A 32 4.17 -15.25 10.57
CA ASP A 32 4.15 -16.65 10.98
C ASP A 32 2.83 -17.34 10.59
N THR A 33 1.72 -16.62 10.73
CA THR A 33 0.40 -17.15 10.35
C THR A 33 0.29 -17.28 8.84
N PHE A 34 0.79 -16.29 8.10
CA PHE A 34 0.88 -16.32 6.65
C PHE A 34 1.69 -17.53 6.17
N TRP A 35 2.92 -17.72 6.65
CA TRP A 35 3.79 -18.83 6.23
C TRP A 35 3.21 -20.19 6.57
N ARG A 36 2.70 -20.37 7.79
CA ARG A 36 2.06 -21.62 8.23
C ARG A 36 0.86 -21.97 7.37
N ARG A 37 -0.02 -21.00 7.09
CA ARG A 37 -1.21 -21.22 6.25
C ARG A 37 -0.82 -21.43 4.78
N LEU A 38 0.21 -20.74 4.28
CA LEU A 38 0.74 -20.94 2.94
C LEU A 38 1.32 -22.35 2.75
N ALA A 39 2.15 -22.81 3.70
CA ALA A 39 2.74 -24.15 3.67
C ALA A 39 1.68 -25.25 3.80
N ALA A 40 0.63 -25.01 4.59
CA ALA A 40 -0.46 -25.97 4.78
C ALA A 40 -1.48 -25.99 3.63
N ALA A 41 -1.58 -24.93 2.82
CA ALA A 41 -2.62 -24.79 1.81
C ALA A 41 -2.54 -25.82 0.67
N GLY A 42 -1.39 -26.48 0.48
CA GLY A 42 -1.16 -27.35 -0.68
C GLY A 42 -1.42 -26.62 -2.00
N SER A 43 -1.41 -27.35 -3.12
CA SER A 43 -1.71 -26.79 -4.45
C SER A 43 -3.20 -26.63 -4.75
N GLU A 44 -4.10 -26.89 -3.80
CA GLU A 44 -5.51 -27.25 -4.08
C GLU A 44 -6.55 -26.27 -3.50
N ARG A 45 -6.17 -25.03 -3.17
CA ARG A 45 -7.20 -24.05 -2.80
C ARG A 45 -7.90 -23.54 -4.05
N GLU A 46 -9.00 -24.20 -4.40
CA GLU A 46 -9.95 -23.73 -5.42
C GLU A 46 -10.39 -22.31 -5.04
N ILE A 47 -9.91 -21.30 -5.76
CA ILE A 47 -10.41 -19.94 -5.63
C ILE A 47 -11.79 -19.97 -6.28
N ALA A 48 -12.82 -20.35 -5.51
CA ALA A 48 -14.18 -20.47 -6.00
C ALA A 48 -14.55 -19.23 -6.82
N ALA A 49 -14.76 -19.45 -8.12
CA ALA A 49 -15.15 -18.42 -9.06
C ALA A 49 -16.50 -17.86 -8.61
N GLY A 50 -16.48 -16.66 -8.03
CA GLY A 50 -17.68 -16.01 -7.47
C GLY A 50 -17.70 -15.86 -5.94
N SER A 51 -16.70 -16.34 -5.19
CA SER A 51 -16.54 -15.94 -3.79
C SER A 51 -16.07 -14.49 -3.73
N ALA A 52 -16.93 -13.58 -3.25
CA ALA A 52 -16.62 -12.17 -3.05
C ALA A 52 -15.29 -12.03 -2.29
N SER A 53 -14.25 -11.63 -3.00
CA SER A 53 -12.86 -11.61 -2.51
C SER A 53 -12.55 -10.45 -1.56
N ALA A 54 -13.57 -9.81 -0.98
CA ALA A 54 -13.47 -8.78 0.06
C ALA A 54 -13.44 -9.38 1.47
N GLU A 55 -14.07 -10.54 1.67
CA GLU A 55 -14.00 -11.31 2.92
C GLU A 55 -12.61 -11.89 3.19
N LYS A 56 -11.71 -11.81 2.20
CA LYS A 56 -10.47 -12.55 2.22
C LYS A 56 -9.46 -11.95 3.19
N THR A 57 -9.41 -10.63 3.44
CA THR A 57 -8.64 -10.01 4.56
C THR A 57 -9.53 -9.61 5.75
N ALA A 58 -10.51 -10.45 6.12
CA ALA A 58 -11.45 -10.16 7.21
C ALA A 58 -10.78 -9.84 8.56
N GLU A 59 -9.57 -10.38 8.80
CA GLU A 59 -8.80 -10.13 10.01
C GLU A 59 -8.32 -8.67 10.12
N PHE A 60 -8.20 -7.94 8.99
CA PHE A 60 -7.80 -6.53 9.00
C PHE A 60 -9.04 -5.64 8.94
N THR A 61 -9.32 -4.87 9.99
CA THR A 61 -10.51 -4.01 10.05
C THR A 61 -10.23 -2.55 9.64
N GLY A 62 -8.95 -2.17 9.55
CA GLY A 62 -8.51 -0.79 9.34
C GLY A 62 -8.52 0.04 10.63
N GLN A 63 -8.76 -0.60 11.79
CA GLN A 63 -8.68 0.06 13.09
C GLN A 63 -7.21 0.26 13.49
N LEU A 64 -6.95 1.25 14.35
CA LEU A 64 -5.58 1.56 14.80
C LEU A 64 -4.83 0.35 15.39
N ALA A 65 -5.54 -0.61 15.99
CA ALA A 65 -4.94 -1.82 16.53
C ALA A 65 -4.30 -2.71 15.45
N ASP A 66 -4.84 -2.68 14.22
CA ASP A 66 -4.37 -3.52 13.11
C ASP A 66 -3.01 -3.08 12.55
N PHE A 67 -2.54 -1.87 12.92
CA PHE A 67 -1.23 -1.35 12.52
C PHE A 67 -0.13 -1.70 13.54
N GLY A 68 -0.49 -2.47 14.58
CA GLY A 68 0.37 -2.90 15.66
C GLY A 68 0.84 -1.79 16.59
N GLU A 69 1.81 -2.10 17.45
CA GLU A 69 2.34 -1.14 18.40
C GLU A 69 3.18 -0.07 17.70
N LEU A 70 2.84 1.19 17.95
CA LEU A 70 3.47 2.37 17.34
C LEU A 70 3.79 3.40 18.41
N PRO A 71 4.88 4.18 18.25
CA PRO A 71 5.16 5.33 19.11
C PRO A 71 3.96 6.29 19.17
N PRO A 72 3.68 6.94 20.31
CA PRO A 72 2.49 7.80 20.47
C PRO A 72 2.34 8.88 19.39
N ALA A 73 3.45 9.48 18.96
CA ALA A 73 3.47 10.49 17.89
C ALA A 73 3.06 9.89 16.54
N VAL A 74 3.62 8.74 16.16
CA VAL A 74 3.30 8.02 14.92
C VAL A 74 1.85 7.54 14.94
N ARG A 75 1.37 6.98 16.07
CA ARG A 75 -0.03 6.56 16.24
C ARG A 75 -1.01 7.73 16.07
N LYS A 76 -0.69 8.90 16.63
CA LYS A 76 -1.50 10.12 16.47
C LYS A 76 -1.51 10.60 15.02
N GLN A 77 -0.36 10.53 14.33
CA GLN A 77 -0.26 10.90 12.92
C GLN A 77 -1.05 9.93 12.04
N LEU A 78 -0.92 8.62 12.27
CA LEU A 78 -1.69 7.59 11.58
C LEU A 78 -3.20 7.82 11.73
N ALA A 79 -3.68 8.10 12.94
CA ALA A 79 -5.11 8.38 13.17
C ALA A 79 -5.66 9.55 12.33
N LYS A 80 -4.83 10.55 12.02
CA LYS A 80 -5.21 11.64 11.11
C LYS A 80 -5.19 11.18 9.66
N SER A 81 -4.11 10.50 9.26
CA SER A 81 -3.92 10.00 7.90
C SER A 81 -5.01 9.01 7.47
N LEU A 82 -5.51 8.16 8.39
CA LEU A 82 -6.58 7.19 8.10
C LEU A 82 -7.84 7.82 7.48
N LYS A 83 -8.14 9.08 7.78
CA LYS A 83 -9.29 9.81 7.21
C LYS A 83 -9.17 10.05 5.71
N VAL A 84 -7.95 9.99 5.19
CA VAL A 84 -7.60 10.22 3.78
C VAL A 84 -6.93 9.01 3.14
N MET A 85 -6.99 7.83 3.77
CA MET A 85 -6.54 6.57 3.17
C MET A 85 -7.74 5.77 2.65
N ASN A 86 -7.64 5.28 1.41
CA ASN A 86 -8.51 4.20 0.96
C ASN A 86 -8.06 2.84 1.57
N ARG A 87 -8.86 1.80 1.36
CA ARG A 87 -8.62 0.47 1.92
C ARG A 87 -7.27 -0.12 1.49
N GLU A 88 -6.92 0.00 0.22
CA GLU A 88 -5.62 -0.47 -0.31
C GLU A 88 -4.45 0.24 0.37
N THR A 89 -4.53 1.56 0.51
CA THR A 89 -3.53 2.36 1.19
C THR A 89 -3.35 1.91 2.64
N GLN A 90 -4.45 1.63 3.37
CA GLN A 90 -4.38 1.12 4.74
C GLN A 90 -3.65 -0.23 4.82
N LEU A 91 -3.96 -1.16 3.91
CA LEU A 91 -3.32 -2.48 3.84
C LEU A 91 -1.81 -2.35 3.57
N GLY A 92 -1.45 -1.52 2.58
CA GLY A 92 -0.05 -1.27 2.23
C GLY A 92 0.72 -0.62 3.38
N VAL A 93 0.12 0.35 4.07
CA VAL A 93 0.71 1.01 5.24
C VAL A 93 0.89 0.03 6.39
N ALA A 94 -0.11 -0.80 6.69
CA ALA A 94 0.01 -1.80 7.75
C ALA A 94 1.15 -2.81 7.47
N ALA A 95 1.22 -3.36 6.26
CA ALA A 95 2.29 -4.27 5.86
C ALA A 95 3.67 -3.58 5.87
N GLY A 96 3.76 -2.34 5.40
CA GLY A 96 5.01 -1.58 5.41
C GLY A 96 5.50 -1.27 6.83
N LEU A 97 4.60 -0.91 7.75
CA LEU A 97 4.93 -0.70 9.16
C LEU A 97 5.34 -2.00 9.86
N GLN A 98 4.79 -3.16 9.46
CA GLN A 98 5.31 -4.45 9.93
C GLN A 98 6.74 -4.68 9.43
N ALA A 99 7.01 -4.48 8.13
CA ALA A 99 8.34 -4.67 7.55
C ALA A 99 9.42 -3.75 8.15
N LEU A 100 9.06 -2.51 8.49
CA LEU A 100 9.97 -1.59 9.18
C LEU A 100 10.27 -2.04 10.61
N ARG A 101 9.27 -2.57 11.33
CA ARG A 101 9.43 -3.09 12.70
C ARG A 101 10.24 -4.38 12.73
N ASP A 102 9.93 -5.32 11.83
CA ASP A 102 10.65 -6.60 11.70
C ASP A 102 12.12 -6.39 11.34
N GLY A 103 12.41 -5.37 10.52
CA GLY A 103 13.79 -5.02 10.16
C GLY A 103 14.60 -4.33 11.25
N ASP A 104 13.94 -3.82 12.30
CA ASP A 104 14.55 -3.10 13.44
C ASP A 104 15.64 -2.08 13.04
N LEU A 105 15.35 -1.28 12.00
CA LEU A 105 16.32 -0.32 11.43
C LEU A 105 16.22 1.09 12.03
N ALA A 106 15.48 1.26 13.12
CA ALA A 106 15.26 2.56 13.73
C ALA A 106 16.58 3.17 14.24
N GLY A 107 16.94 4.33 13.70
CA GLY A 107 18.20 5.02 14.06
C GLY A 107 19.46 4.40 13.47
N VAL A 108 19.36 3.36 12.64
CA VAL A 108 20.51 2.77 11.93
C VAL A 108 20.96 3.65 10.76
N TYR A 109 20.01 4.22 10.04
CA TYR A 109 20.24 5.09 8.89
C TYR A 109 19.57 6.45 9.10
N LEU A 110 20.14 7.49 8.47
CA LEU A 110 19.50 8.80 8.42
C LEU A 110 18.25 8.75 7.52
N PRO A 111 17.20 9.56 7.78
CA PRO A 111 16.00 9.66 6.95
C PRO A 111 16.26 9.73 5.43
N GLU A 112 17.26 10.51 5.02
CA GLU A 112 17.62 10.75 3.62
C GLU A 112 18.31 9.55 2.96
N GLN A 113 18.80 8.61 3.77
CA GLN A 113 19.42 7.36 3.31
C GLN A 113 18.43 6.21 3.20
N ILE A 114 17.18 6.41 3.63
CA ILE A 114 16.12 5.42 3.50
C ILE A 114 15.27 5.81 2.29
N GLY A 115 15.16 4.91 1.33
CA GLY A 115 14.27 5.05 0.19
C GLY A 115 12.99 4.21 0.31
N ILE A 116 12.07 4.40 -0.62
CA ILE A 116 10.87 3.59 -0.77
C ILE A 116 10.57 3.32 -2.25
N ALA A 117 10.38 2.05 -2.60
CA ALA A 117 9.93 1.63 -3.91
C ALA A 117 8.70 0.74 -3.73
N PHE A 118 7.55 1.22 -4.15
CA PHE A 118 6.28 0.55 -3.90
C PHE A 118 5.56 0.21 -5.19
N ALA A 119 4.82 -0.88 -5.22
CA ALA A 119 3.89 -1.18 -6.30
C ALA A 119 2.45 -0.86 -5.88
N ALA A 120 1.66 -0.33 -6.78
CA ALA A 120 0.24 -0.10 -6.53
C ALA A 120 -0.58 -0.47 -7.77
N GLY A 121 -1.73 -1.11 -7.57
CA GLY A 121 -2.71 -1.29 -8.62
C GLY A 121 -3.39 0.01 -9.05
N ASN A 122 -4.42 -0.11 -9.89
CA ASN A 122 -5.34 1.00 -10.11
C ASN A 122 -6.04 1.29 -8.79
N ALA A 123 -5.88 2.51 -8.28
CA ALA A 123 -6.51 2.90 -7.04
C ALA A 123 -8.03 2.78 -7.17
N CYS A 124 -8.64 2.01 -6.27
CA CYS A 124 -10.08 1.84 -6.24
C CYS A 124 -10.73 3.16 -5.80
N ILE A 125 -11.57 3.72 -6.66
CA ILE A 125 -12.50 4.79 -6.31
C ILE A 125 -13.85 4.13 -6.11
N ALA A 126 -14.38 4.19 -4.89
CA ALA A 126 -15.63 3.53 -4.59
C ALA A 126 -16.78 4.32 -5.25
N PRO A 127 -17.79 3.68 -5.84
CA PRO A 127 -18.99 4.38 -6.34
C PRO A 127 -19.62 5.30 -5.29
N GLU A 128 -19.51 4.93 -4.02
CA GLU A 128 -19.91 5.70 -2.85
C GLU A 128 -19.25 7.09 -2.76
N ASP A 129 -18.02 7.25 -3.25
CA ASP A 129 -17.29 8.52 -3.24
C ASP A 129 -17.94 9.55 -4.19
N PHE A 130 -18.74 9.10 -5.17
CA PHE A 130 -19.44 9.96 -6.13
C PHE A 130 -20.92 10.15 -5.81
N ARG A 131 -21.45 9.49 -4.78
CA ARG A 131 -22.90 9.40 -4.52
C ARG A 131 -23.57 10.76 -4.42
N GLU A 132 -23.01 11.68 -3.65
CA GLU A 132 -23.56 13.02 -3.42
C GLU A 132 -23.52 13.86 -4.70
N GLY A 133 -22.40 13.82 -5.43
CA GLY A 133 -22.29 14.49 -6.73
C GLY A 133 -23.27 13.95 -7.77
N VAL A 134 -23.46 12.63 -7.84
CA VAL A 134 -24.45 12.01 -8.75
C VAL A 134 -25.87 12.38 -8.34
N GLN A 135 -26.16 12.43 -7.04
CA GLN A 135 -27.46 12.83 -6.51
C GLN A 135 -27.80 14.29 -6.88
N ALA A 136 -26.82 15.18 -6.85
CA ALA A 136 -26.98 16.59 -7.22
C ALA A 136 -27.30 16.78 -8.71
N CYS A 137 -26.92 15.82 -9.56
CA CYS A 137 -27.20 15.85 -11.00
C CYS A 137 -28.50 15.13 -11.40
N ARG A 138 -29.35 14.73 -10.44
CA ARG A 138 -30.60 14.03 -10.76
C ARG A 138 -31.69 14.98 -11.24
N ASP A 139 -32.39 14.59 -12.30
CA ASP A 139 -33.61 15.27 -12.75
C ASP A 139 -34.86 14.79 -12.00
N ASP A 140 -35.98 15.51 -12.18
CA ASP A 140 -37.28 15.19 -11.57
C ASP A 140 -37.85 13.82 -11.97
N ARG A 141 -37.32 13.21 -13.03
CA ARG A 141 -37.72 11.89 -13.54
C ARG A 141 -36.81 10.77 -13.03
N GLY A 142 -35.80 11.10 -12.23
CA GLY A 142 -34.83 10.17 -11.67
C GLY A 142 -33.66 9.84 -12.59
N GLY A 143 -33.55 10.48 -13.76
CA GLY A 143 -32.39 10.41 -14.65
C GLY A 143 -31.21 11.21 -14.10
N VAL A 144 -30.00 10.96 -14.61
CA VAL A 144 -28.78 11.70 -14.25
C VAL A 144 -28.39 12.58 -15.43
N ASP A 145 -28.42 13.90 -15.25
CA ASP A 145 -27.92 14.88 -16.21
C ASP A 145 -26.41 15.04 -16.07
N VAL A 146 -25.66 14.32 -16.91
CA VAL A 146 -24.19 14.36 -16.92
C VAL A 146 -23.66 15.77 -17.25
N SER A 147 -24.42 16.59 -17.98
CA SER A 147 -23.98 17.95 -18.33
C SER A 147 -23.93 18.87 -17.10
N ALA A 148 -24.72 18.58 -16.07
CA ALA A 148 -24.72 19.30 -14.80
C ALA A 148 -23.53 18.93 -13.89
N TRP A 149 -22.76 17.88 -14.21
CA TRP A 149 -21.69 17.36 -13.34
C TRP A 149 -20.69 18.44 -12.91
N GLY A 150 -20.19 19.25 -13.85
CA GLY A 150 -19.18 20.25 -13.53
C GLY A 150 -19.68 21.35 -12.58
N ALA A 151 -20.95 21.74 -12.70
CA ALA A 151 -21.53 22.85 -11.96
C ALA A 151 -22.22 22.44 -10.66
N GLN A 152 -22.77 21.22 -10.59
CA GLN A 152 -23.60 20.74 -9.49
C GLN A 152 -23.00 19.50 -8.81
N GLY A 153 -22.45 18.56 -9.58
CA GLY A 153 -21.93 17.30 -9.02
C GLY A 153 -20.55 17.42 -8.38
N LEU A 154 -19.59 18.00 -9.09
CA LEU A 154 -18.21 18.14 -8.63
C LEU A 154 -18.06 18.93 -7.33
N PRO A 155 -18.82 20.02 -7.07
CA PRO A 155 -18.77 20.74 -5.79
C PRO A 155 -19.18 19.93 -4.57
N GLU A 156 -20.02 18.90 -4.75
CA GLU A 156 -20.48 18.02 -3.66
C GLU A 156 -19.46 16.91 -3.34
N MET A 157 -18.42 16.74 -4.16
CA MET A 157 -17.38 15.76 -3.86
C MET A 157 -16.48 16.24 -2.70
N PRO A 158 -16.09 15.33 -1.77
CA PRO A 158 -15.17 15.68 -0.69
C PRO A 158 -13.85 16.24 -1.25
N PRO A 159 -13.37 17.43 -0.86
CA PRO A 159 -12.22 18.08 -1.53
C PRO A 159 -10.92 17.26 -1.62
N LEU A 160 -10.73 16.28 -0.74
CA LEU A 160 -9.56 15.40 -0.71
C LEU A 160 -9.83 14.01 -1.33
N TRP A 161 -10.95 13.82 -2.03
CA TRP A 161 -11.34 12.53 -2.64
C TRP A 161 -10.23 11.99 -3.57
N LEU A 162 -9.62 12.86 -4.37
CA LEU A 162 -8.58 12.47 -5.31
C LEU A 162 -7.33 11.99 -4.58
N LEU A 163 -6.95 12.66 -3.48
CA LEU A 163 -5.80 12.25 -2.67
C LEU A 163 -6.00 10.89 -2.00
N ARG A 164 -7.24 10.40 -1.85
CA ARG A 164 -7.47 9.05 -1.31
C ARG A 164 -7.16 7.96 -2.34
N CYS A 165 -7.12 8.33 -3.62
CA CYS A 165 -7.12 7.41 -4.75
C CYS A 165 -5.91 7.59 -5.67
N LEU A 166 -4.84 8.27 -5.21
CA LEU A 166 -3.60 8.29 -5.99
C LEU A 166 -2.82 6.98 -5.73
N PRO A 167 -2.25 6.33 -6.76
CA PRO A 167 -1.52 5.07 -6.57
C PRO A 167 -0.34 5.18 -5.60
N ASN A 168 0.30 6.36 -5.52
CA ASN A 168 1.45 6.61 -4.65
C ASN A 168 1.10 6.78 -3.16
N MET A 169 -0.17 6.76 -2.78
CA MET A 169 -0.58 7.11 -1.40
C MET A 169 -0.04 6.17 -0.33
N ALA A 170 0.05 4.86 -0.62
CA ALA A 170 0.66 3.91 0.32
C ALA A 170 2.12 4.27 0.61
N ALA A 171 2.90 4.56 -0.43
CA ALA A 171 4.29 4.98 -0.30
C ALA A 171 4.41 6.33 0.43
N CYS A 172 3.60 7.32 0.06
CA CYS A 172 3.61 8.64 0.71
C CYS A 172 3.28 8.55 2.20
N HIS A 173 2.26 7.79 2.59
CA HIS A 173 1.90 7.64 3.99
C HIS A 173 2.96 6.88 4.78
N LEU A 174 3.54 5.82 4.22
CA LEU A 174 4.67 5.13 4.84
C LEU A 174 5.86 6.06 5.04
N ALA A 175 6.21 6.85 4.01
CA ALA A 175 7.30 7.80 4.10
C ALA A 175 7.08 8.86 5.18
N ILE A 176 5.86 9.40 5.29
CA ILE A 176 5.50 10.35 6.34
C ILE A 176 5.53 9.71 7.74
N LEU A 177 5.04 8.48 7.87
CA LEU A 177 4.93 7.80 9.18
C LEU A 177 6.28 7.32 9.70
N ALA A 178 7.20 6.96 8.80
CA ALA A 178 8.51 6.40 9.12
C ALA A 178 9.67 7.38 8.86
N ASP A 179 9.38 8.64 8.50
CA ASP A 179 10.36 9.68 8.18
C ASP A 179 11.37 9.24 7.10
N ILE A 180 10.86 8.70 5.99
CA ILE A 180 11.66 8.29 4.83
C ILE A 180 11.79 9.48 3.89
N GLN A 181 13.00 9.97 3.66
CA GLN A 181 13.28 11.17 2.87
C GLN A 181 14.18 10.92 1.65
N GLY A 182 14.66 9.69 1.47
CA GLY A 182 15.41 9.29 0.28
C GLY A 182 14.50 9.08 -0.96
N PRO A 183 15.02 8.42 -2.00
CA PRO A 183 14.28 8.20 -3.24
C PRO A 183 12.94 7.50 -3.00
N SER A 184 11.87 8.05 -3.59
CA SER A 184 10.51 7.52 -3.47
C SER A 184 9.89 7.31 -4.85
N ASN A 185 9.53 6.07 -5.18
CA ASN A 185 8.86 5.75 -6.44
C ASN A 185 7.67 4.81 -6.23
N THR A 186 6.65 4.93 -7.08
CA THR A 186 5.49 4.03 -7.10
C THR A 186 5.24 3.50 -8.51
N ILE A 187 5.21 2.17 -8.65
CA ILE A 187 5.08 1.48 -9.93
C ILE A 187 3.68 0.90 -10.08
N THR A 188 3.03 1.20 -11.21
CA THR A 188 1.62 0.85 -11.47
C THR A 188 1.41 -0.31 -12.45
N GLN A 189 2.45 -1.11 -12.69
CA GLN A 189 2.48 -2.19 -13.68
C GLN A 189 1.85 -3.50 -13.18
N HIS A 190 0.69 -3.43 -12.50
CA HIS A 190 -0.13 -4.58 -12.09
C HIS A 190 0.71 -5.76 -11.52
N SER A 191 0.60 -6.95 -12.12
CA SER A 191 1.24 -8.18 -11.67
C SER A 191 2.77 -8.13 -11.71
N LEU A 192 3.36 -7.23 -12.50
CA LEU A 192 4.81 -7.01 -12.57
C LEU A 192 5.28 -5.89 -11.64
N GLY A 193 4.35 -5.18 -11.00
CA GLY A 193 4.67 -3.95 -10.26
C GLY A 193 5.66 -4.19 -9.11
N VAL A 194 5.50 -5.27 -8.35
CA VAL A 194 6.37 -5.58 -7.20
C VAL A 194 7.78 -5.96 -7.66
N ASP A 195 7.90 -6.78 -8.71
CA ASP A 195 9.20 -7.17 -9.28
C ASP A 195 9.97 -5.94 -9.78
N LEU A 196 9.26 -5.01 -10.44
CA LEU A 196 9.85 -3.75 -10.89
C LEU A 196 10.21 -2.83 -9.71
N ALA A 197 9.42 -2.84 -8.62
CA ALA A 197 9.71 -2.04 -7.43
C ALA A 197 10.96 -2.58 -6.71
N GLU A 198 11.12 -3.90 -6.67
CA GLU A 198 12.34 -4.55 -6.19
C GLU A 198 13.55 -4.22 -7.07
N ALA A 199 13.40 -4.26 -8.40
CA ALA A 199 14.47 -3.89 -9.32
C ALA A 199 14.91 -2.43 -9.13
N GLU A 200 13.95 -1.51 -8.97
CA GLU A 200 14.21 -0.10 -8.71
C GLU A 200 14.90 0.12 -7.35
N ALA A 201 14.46 -0.60 -6.31
CA ALA A 201 15.14 -0.58 -5.01
C ALA A 201 16.56 -1.10 -5.09
N CYS A 202 16.79 -2.19 -5.82
CA CYS A 202 18.12 -2.70 -6.07
C CYS A 202 19.00 -1.69 -6.81
N ARG A 203 18.41 -0.93 -7.74
CA ARG A 203 19.10 0.16 -8.42
C ARG A 203 19.52 1.25 -7.43
N PHE A 204 18.60 1.75 -6.57
CA PHE A 204 18.92 2.75 -5.54
C PHE A 204 20.05 2.31 -4.61
N LEU A 205 20.04 1.06 -4.17
CA LEU A 205 21.07 0.51 -3.28
C LEU A 205 22.43 0.37 -3.99
N ARG A 206 22.45 -0.03 -5.27
CA ARG A 206 23.69 -0.19 -6.04
C ARG A 206 24.30 1.16 -6.46
N SER A 207 23.48 2.17 -6.74
CA SER A 207 23.95 3.53 -7.07
C SER A 207 24.38 4.31 -5.82
N GLY A 208 24.01 3.86 -4.63
CA GLY A 208 24.26 4.58 -3.38
C GLY A 208 23.27 5.71 -3.11
N ASP A 209 22.18 5.81 -3.89
CA ASP A 209 21.10 6.78 -3.67
C ASP A 209 20.35 6.51 -2.36
N ALA A 210 20.40 5.28 -1.85
CA ALA A 210 19.89 4.86 -0.55
C ALA A 210 20.79 3.77 0.07
N GLN A 211 20.75 3.63 1.39
CA GLN A 211 21.40 2.54 2.14
C GLN A 211 20.41 1.47 2.58
N ALA A 212 19.13 1.85 2.66
CA ALA A 212 18.03 0.97 3.00
C ALA A 212 16.81 1.37 2.15
N VAL A 213 16.04 0.40 1.66
CA VAL A 213 14.84 0.69 0.86
C VAL A 213 13.66 -0.14 1.35
N LEU A 214 12.55 0.52 1.66
CA LEU A 214 11.28 -0.15 1.87
C LEU A 214 10.69 -0.54 0.52
N VAL A 215 10.58 -1.86 0.30
CA VAL A 215 10.03 -2.44 -0.93
C VAL A 215 8.75 -3.18 -0.62
N GLY A 216 7.73 -3.01 -1.45
CA GLY A 216 6.50 -3.77 -1.32
C GLY A 216 5.49 -3.42 -2.39
N GLY A 217 4.27 -3.85 -2.19
CA GLY A 217 3.17 -3.42 -3.04
C GLY A 217 1.81 -3.71 -2.45
N VAL A 218 0.80 -3.08 -3.03
CA VAL A 218 -0.59 -3.32 -2.70
C VAL A 218 -1.46 -3.39 -3.96
N GLY A 219 -2.45 -4.27 -3.93
CA GLY A 219 -3.48 -4.33 -4.96
C GLY A 219 -4.66 -5.14 -4.45
N MET A 220 -5.85 -4.60 -4.65
CA MET A 220 -7.13 -5.22 -4.33
C MET A 220 -7.94 -5.39 -5.61
N ARG A 221 -7.81 -6.55 -6.28
CA ARG A 221 -8.69 -6.92 -7.40
C ARG A 221 -10.02 -7.49 -6.88
N VAL A 222 -10.82 -6.66 -6.22
CA VAL A 222 -12.01 -7.14 -5.51
C VAL A 222 -13.32 -6.43 -5.88
N GLU A 223 -13.31 -5.28 -6.54
CA GLU A 223 -14.56 -4.64 -6.96
C GLU A 223 -15.10 -5.19 -8.28
N GLY A 224 -16.40 -5.52 -8.29
CA GLY A 224 -17.14 -6.05 -9.44
C GLY A 224 -17.22 -5.10 -10.64
N LEU A 225 -16.78 -3.85 -10.50
CA LEU A 225 -16.72 -2.85 -11.56
C LEU A 225 -15.62 -3.13 -12.60
N ASN A 226 -14.59 -3.92 -12.25
CA ASN A 226 -13.45 -4.25 -13.12
C ASN A 226 -13.64 -5.54 -13.92
N ARG A 227 -14.88 -6.00 -14.13
CA ARG A 227 -15.22 -7.14 -15.01
C ARG A 227 -15.55 -6.74 -16.45
N LEU A 228 -15.37 -5.46 -16.81
CA LEU A 228 -15.60 -4.93 -18.16
C LEU A 228 -14.27 -4.74 -18.90
#